data_AF-A0A1V5VL84-F1
#
_entry.id   AF-A0A1V5VL84-F1
#
_cell.length_a   1.000
_cell.length_b   1.000
_cell.length_c   1.000
_cell.angle_alpha   90.00
_cell.angle_beta   90.00
_cell.angle_gamma   90.00
#
_symmetry.space_group_name_H-M   'P 1'
#
loop_
_entity.id
_entity.type
_entity.pdbx_description
1 polymer ?
#
loop_
_entity_poly.entity_id
_entity_poly.type
_entity_poly.pdbx_seq_one_letter_code
_entity_poly.pdbx_strand_id
1 'polypeptide(L)'
;MNKKIRGKGIVGAIIMLLFMSMNIFCQELTEPGARIVEGLGEAVVIISDSEDDTKERRIVVPEDKSTERVISNLRLKESEFTDMHYPNKRIDFLNAKGKVIKTISLKAEYKVEKDVSPYSDEPAAEITYKMYKMGTYKSAVISKNGKYVGIVITTAAASSIDEQGNEYEYSDPVNTSKFVYYDVNGNELWEKRFPTTRGIHGIWISENGEIIVLYTDVTLELDPDPCEGEPRKIYYVLNKQGKELLVFPASPEYIDKYKDGWSDCLLSPNGRYLSFRFRGTGTDFFYDTKHRRLWDSGKAYIIYEQADNGIVKVIEESTDGPVSQINLKQYLGE
;
A
#
# COMPACT_ATOMS: atom_id res chain seq x y z
N MET A 1 20.48 56.67 63.83
CA MET A 1 19.18 57.18 63.32
C MET A 1 18.46 55.97 62.69
N ASN A 2 17.49 55.33 63.35
CA ASN A 2 16.02 55.61 63.32
C ASN A 2 15.46 55.62 61.87
N LYS A 3 14.46 54.86 61.40
CA LYS A 3 13.34 54.00 61.90
C LYS A 3 13.00 52.99 60.75
N LYS A 4 12.74 51.69 60.94
CA LYS A 4 11.52 50.96 61.38
C LYS A 4 10.24 51.08 60.51
N ILE A 5 9.69 49.88 60.17
CA ILE A 5 8.26 49.40 60.18
C ILE A 5 7.42 49.68 58.90
N ARG A 6 6.53 48.81 58.34
CA ARG A 6 5.85 47.49 58.56
C ARG A 6 5.15 47.13 57.21
N GLY A 7 4.57 45.96 56.90
CA GLY A 7 4.11 44.75 57.63
C GLY A 7 3.62 43.67 56.61
N LYS A 8 3.70 42.36 56.96
CA LYS A 8 2.62 41.44 57.46
C LYS A 8 1.62 40.99 56.36
N GLY A 9 1.20 39.72 56.22
CA GLY A 9 1.33 38.48 57.01
C GLY A 9 1.29 37.24 56.08
N ILE A 10 1.84 36.07 56.41
CA ILE A 10 1.40 35.00 57.34
C ILE A 10 -0.06 34.55 57.13
N VAL A 11 -0.21 33.30 56.66
CA VAL A 11 -1.16 32.20 57.00
C VAL A 11 -0.90 31.11 55.92
N GLY A 12 -0.67 29.82 56.12
CA GLY A 12 -0.60 28.91 57.28
C GLY A 12 -0.65 27.44 56.75
N ALA A 13 0.12 26.53 57.39
CA ALA A 13 0.00 25.06 57.56
C ALA A 13 -0.48 24.15 56.38
N ILE A 14 0.31 23.15 55.92
CA ILE A 14 0.47 21.75 56.43
C ILE A 14 -0.88 21.00 56.63
N ILE A 15 -1.10 19.87 55.92
CA ILE A 15 -1.52 18.52 56.42
C ILE A 15 -2.06 17.58 55.28
N MET A 16 -1.41 16.40 55.19
CA MET A 16 -1.86 14.99 54.96
C MET A 16 -2.87 14.51 53.89
N LEU A 17 -2.40 13.49 53.15
CA LEU A 17 -2.91 12.10 52.92
C LEU A 17 -4.41 11.80 52.63
N LEU A 18 -4.59 11.13 51.48
CA LEU A 18 -5.34 9.88 51.20
C LEU A 18 -6.89 9.79 51.20
N PHE A 19 -7.34 9.04 50.18
CA PHE A 19 -8.52 8.16 50.02
C PHE A 19 -9.82 8.64 49.35
N MET A 20 -10.36 7.68 48.58
CA MET A 20 -11.44 7.64 47.58
C MET A 20 -12.87 7.89 48.11
N SER A 21 -13.76 8.40 47.25
CA SER A 21 -15.16 7.98 46.93
C SER A 21 -15.92 9.16 46.27
N MET A 22 -16.37 9.08 45.00
CA MET A 22 -17.69 8.61 44.52
C MET A 22 -18.90 9.16 45.32
N ASN A 23 -20.00 9.69 44.78
CA ASN A 23 -20.45 10.03 43.42
C ASN A 23 -21.90 10.63 43.51
N ILE A 24 -22.30 11.51 42.55
CA ILE A 24 -23.67 11.75 41.97
C ILE A 24 -24.71 12.52 42.84
N PHE A 25 -25.56 13.48 42.40
CA PHE A 25 -26.57 13.65 41.30
C PHE A 25 -26.96 15.15 41.23
N CYS A 26 -27.48 15.81 40.17
CA CYS A 26 -27.71 15.66 38.70
C CYS A 26 -28.32 17.00 38.20
N GLN A 27 -28.26 17.42 36.92
CA GLN A 27 -29.01 16.93 35.73
C GLN A 27 -28.28 17.43 34.45
N GLU A 28 -27.76 16.53 33.58
CA GLU A 28 -28.32 15.96 32.31
C GLU A 28 -28.28 16.92 31.09
N LEU A 29 -27.68 16.58 29.94
CA LEU A 29 -27.78 15.32 29.16
C LEU A 29 -26.44 14.81 28.56
N THR A 30 -26.08 13.58 29.00
CA THR A 30 -25.43 12.45 28.28
C THR A 30 -24.16 12.62 27.43
N GLU A 31 -23.04 12.07 27.92
CA GLU A 31 -22.07 11.33 27.08
C GLU A 31 -22.75 10.11 26.41
N PRO A 32 -22.12 9.54 25.38
CA PRO A 32 -21.69 8.16 25.57
C PRO A 32 -20.23 7.92 25.18
N GLY A 33 -19.55 7.12 25.99
CA GLY A 33 -18.52 6.22 25.49
C GLY A 33 -19.14 5.03 24.73
N ALA A 34 -18.32 4.44 23.85
CA ALA A 34 -18.44 3.12 23.24
C ALA A 34 -19.54 2.85 22.17
N ARG A 35 -19.20 1.83 21.35
CA ARG A 35 -20.06 0.94 20.55
C ARG A 35 -20.63 1.44 19.21
N ILE A 36 -20.58 0.49 18.27
CA ILE A 36 -21.43 0.35 17.08
C ILE A 36 -22.89 0.67 17.45
N VAL A 37 -23.51 1.68 16.83
CA VAL A 37 -24.95 1.69 16.46
C VAL A 37 -25.15 2.61 15.24
N GLU A 38 -25.86 2.03 14.27
CA GLU A 38 -26.62 2.57 13.13
C GLU A 38 -26.68 4.09 12.89
N GLY A 39 -26.35 4.48 11.65
CA GLY A 39 -26.98 5.65 11.04
C GLY A 39 -26.12 6.52 10.12
N LEU A 40 -25.87 6.05 8.90
CA LEU A 40 -25.78 6.84 7.64
C LEU A 40 -24.59 7.82 7.51
N GLY A 41 -23.66 7.66 6.56
CA GLY A 41 -23.97 7.49 5.14
C GLY A 41 -22.81 7.06 4.23
N GLU A 42 -21.81 6.32 4.70
CA GLU A 42 -20.75 5.80 3.81
C GLU A 42 -20.45 4.31 4.00
N ALA A 43 -20.02 3.70 2.91
CA ALA A 43 -19.69 2.29 2.80
C ALA A 43 -18.31 2.00 3.44
N VAL A 44 -18.23 0.88 4.17
CA VAL A 44 -17.06 0.49 4.97
C VAL A 44 -16.42 -0.75 4.36
N VAL A 45 -15.09 -0.81 4.32
CA VAL A 45 -14.35 -1.99 3.89
C VAL A 45 -13.75 -2.70 5.10
N ILE A 46 -14.05 -3.99 5.25
CA ILE A 46 -13.47 -4.85 6.29
C ILE A 46 -12.51 -5.84 5.64
N ILE A 47 -11.29 -5.92 6.17
CA ILE A 47 -10.35 -7.01 5.89
C ILE A 47 -10.36 -7.93 7.11
N SER A 48 -10.76 -9.19 6.90
CA SER A 48 -10.55 -10.26 7.89
C SER A 48 -9.27 -11.02 7.58
N ASP A 49 -8.40 -11.15 8.57
CA ASP A 49 -7.08 -11.80 8.46
C ASP A 49 -6.96 -13.01 9.41
N SER A 50 -8.09 -13.61 9.80
CA SER A 50 -8.18 -14.56 10.91
C SER A 50 -9.13 -15.73 10.61
N GLU A 51 -8.78 -16.95 11.04
CA GLU A 51 -9.70 -18.11 11.06
C GLU A 51 -10.85 -17.95 12.05
N ASP A 52 -10.66 -17.07 13.03
CA ASP A 52 -11.62 -16.71 14.06
C ASP A 52 -12.30 -15.39 13.65
N ASP A 53 -13.58 -15.45 13.26
CA ASP A 53 -14.43 -14.30 12.86
C ASP A 53 -14.52 -13.20 13.96
N THR A 54 -13.95 -13.43 15.14
CA THR A 54 -13.91 -12.45 16.23
C THR A 54 -12.74 -11.46 16.15
N LYS A 55 -11.71 -11.71 15.34
CA LYS A 55 -10.56 -10.81 15.14
C LYS A 55 -10.67 -10.02 13.83
N GLU A 56 -11.76 -9.28 13.70
CA GLU A 56 -11.97 -8.35 12.59
C GLU A 56 -11.13 -7.07 12.78
N ARG A 57 -10.36 -6.68 11.76
CA ARG A 57 -9.85 -5.30 11.68
C ARG A 57 -10.89 -4.46 10.94
N ARG A 58 -11.71 -3.76 11.72
CA ARG A 58 -12.69 -2.81 11.20
C ARG A 58 -12.00 -1.46 10.96
N ILE A 59 -11.89 -1.06 9.70
CA ILE A 59 -11.51 0.32 9.36
C ILE A 59 -12.81 1.12 9.30
N VAL A 60 -13.18 1.74 10.42
CA VAL A 60 -14.32 2.66 10.49
C VAL A 60 -13.80 4.07 10.23
N VAL A 61 -14.32 4.74 9.21
CA VAL A 61 -13.89 6.10 8.81
C VAL A 61 -14.83 7.14 9.43
N PRO A 62 -14.39 7.93 10.42
CA PRO A 62 -15.20 9.02 10.98
C PRO A 62 -15.13 10.27 10.11
N GLU A 63 -16.23 11.03 10.10
CA GLU A 63 -16.46 12.19 9.21
C GLU A 63 -15.79 13.51 9.66
N ASP A 64 -15.21 13.59 10.86
CA ASP A 64 -14.81 14.89 11.43
C ASP A 64 -13.32 15.26 11.27
N LYS A 65 -13.09 16.56 11.02
CA LYS A 65 -11.86 17.24 10.57
C LYS A 65 -10.74 17.34 11.61
N SER A 66 -10.73 16.54 12.67
CA SER A 66 -9.65 16.52 13.67
C SER A 66 -8.77 15.27 13.57
N THR A 67 -8.50 14.85 12.34
CA THR A 67 -7.90 13.57 11.93
C THR A 67 -6.38 13.49 12.12
N GLU A 68 -5.76 14.26 13.00
CA GLU A 68 -4.29 14.24 13.15
C GLU A 68 -3.78 13.25 14.20
N ARG A 69 -4.63 12.77 15.14
CA ARG A 69 -4.14 12.03 16.32
C ARG A 69 -4.45 10.53 16.39
N VAL A 70 -5.36 10.01 15.56
CA VAL A 70 -5.72 8.58 15.55
C VAL A 70 -4.95 7.80 14.46
N ILE A 71 -4.52 8.48 13.39
CA ILE A 71 -3.77 7.87 12.28
C ILE A 71 -2.34 7.47 12.70
N SER A 72 -1.76 8.11 13.72
CA SER A 72 -0.38 7.83 14.17
C SER A 72 -0.17 6.42 14.75
N ASN A 73 -1.23 5.75 15.21
CA ASN A 73 -1.17 4.37 15.72
C ASN A 73 -1.65 3.33 14.69
N LEU A 74 -2.17 3.78 13.54
CA LEU A 74 -2.53 2.99 12.36
C LEU A 74 -1.52 3.23 11.23
N ARG A 75 -0.24 3.41 11.58
CA ARG A 75 0.84 2.86 10.75
C ARG A 75 0.61 1.35 10.69
N LEU A 76 -0.31 0.91 9.81
CA LEU A 76 -0.10 -0.32 9.05
C LEU A 76 1.35 -0.21 8.64
N LYS A 77 2.21 -1.06 9.22
CA LYS A 77 3.61 -1.17 8.83
C LYS A 77 3.63 -1.08 7.31
N GLU A 78 4.15 0.04 6.82
CA GLU A 78 4.22 0.33 5.40
C GLU A 78 4.80 -0.91 4.73
N SER A 79 4.08 -1.44 3.73
CA SER A 79 4.63 -2.36 2.72
C SER A 79 5.20 -3.72 3.14
N GLU A 80 4.94 -4.26 4.34
CA GLU A 80 5.28 -5.68 4.58
C GLU A 80 4.27 -6.57 3.83
N PHE A 81 4.60 -6.90 2.58
CA PHE A 81 4.12 -8.08 1.84
C PHE A 81 4.39 -9.30 2.73
N THR A 82 3.47 -9.57 3.66
CA THR A 82 3.57 -10.71 4.54
C THR A 82 2.86 -11.85 3.83
N ASP A 83 3.70 -12.69 3.22
CA ASP A 83 3.36 -13.97 2.63
C ASP A 83 2.93 -14.94 3.75
N MET A 84 1.75 -14.69 4.32
CA MET A 84 1.18 -15.49 5.39
C MET A 84 -0.09 -16.17 4.89
N HIS A 85 -0.01 -17.49 4.79
CA HIS A 85 -1.07 -18.44 4.46
C HIS A 85 -2.18 -18.39 5.51
N TYR A 86 -3.14 -17.48 5.35
CA TYR A 86 -4.37 -17.47 6.12
C TYR A 86 -5.55 -17.86 5.23
N PRO A 87 -6.31 -18.93 5.54
CA PRO A 87 -7.26 -19.54 4.61
C PRO A 87 -8.56 -18.73 4.38
N ASN A 88 -8.80 -17.68 5.16
CA ASN A 88 -10.07 -16.93 5.17
C ASN A 88 -9.95 -15.45 4.75
N LYS A 89 -8.86 -15.03 4.09
CA LYS A 89 -8.73 -13.63 3.65
C LYS A 89 -9.86 -13.27 2.68
N ARG A 90 -10.62 -12.22 2.99
CA ARG A 90 -11.65 -11.66 2.12
C ARG A 90 -11.79 -10.15 2.31
N ILE A 91 -12.40 -9.50 1.32
CA ILE A 91 -12.81 -8.10 1.36
C ILE A 91 -14.33 -8.06 1.32
N ASP A 92 -14.93 -7.49 2.36
CA ASP A 92 -16.37 -7.23 2.38
C ASP A 92 -16.63 -5.75 2.11
N PHE A 93 -17.45 -5.48 1.09
CA PHE A 93 -18.01 -4.18 0.79
C PHE A 93 -19.33 -4.06 1.54
N LEU A 94 -19.45 -3.06 2.39
CA LEU A 94 -20.64 -2.82 3.20
C LEU A 94 -21.41 -1.60 2.68
N ASN A 95 -22.73 -1.63 2.66
CA ASN A 95 -23.51 -0.41 2.42
C ASN A 95 -23.53 0.52 3.65
N ALA A 96 -24.18 1.67 3.54
CA ALA A 96 -24.35 2.64 4.64
C ALA A 96 -25.06 2.11 5.90
N LYS A 97 -25.68 0.92 5.83
CA LYS A 97 -26.29 0.23 6.98
C LYS A 97 -25.38 -0.85 7.57
N GLY A 98 -24.12 -0.95 7.12
CA GLY A 98 -23.18 -1.99 7.51
C GLY A 98 -23.49 -3.38 6.97
N LYS A 99 -24.45 -3.52 6.04
CA LYS A 99 -24.78 -4.82 5.43
C LYS A 99 -23.81 -5.10 4.29
N VAL A 100 -23.25 -6.32 4.27
CA VAL A 100 -22.44 -6.83 3.16
C VAL A 100 -23.25 -6.80 1.86
N ILE A 101 -22.73 -6.10 0.86
CA ILE A 101 -23.27 -6.03 -0.50
C ILE A 101 -22.43 -6.81 -1.50
N LYS A 102 -21.14 -7.00 -1.23
CA LYS A 102 -20.23 -7.81 -2.03
C LYS A 102 -19.11 -8.36 -1.16
N THR A 103 -18.70 -9.59 -1.44
CA THR A 103 -17.53 -10.23 -0.83
C THR A 103 -16.58 -10.65 -1.94
N ILE A 104 -15.31 -10.32 -1.80
CA ILE A 104 -14.25 -10.82 -2.67
C ILE A 104 -13.34 -11.72 -1.83
N SER A 105 -13.29 -13.01 -2.19
CA SER A 105 -12.34 -13.95 -1.59
C SER A 105 -10.93 -13.64 -2.07
N LEU A 106 -10.00 -13.52 -1.12
CA LEU A 106 -8.55 -13.43 -1.35
C LEU A 106 -7.84 -14.77 -1.12
N LYS A 107 -8.62 -15.84 -0.90
CA LYS A 107 -8.07 -17.19 -0.75
C LYS A 107 -7.33 -17.61 -2.02
N ALA A 108 -6.17 -18.24 -1.84
CA ALA A 108 -5.44 -18.84 -2.93
C ALA A 108 -6.24 -19.98 -3.58
N GLU A 109 -6.25 -20.03 -4.90
CA GLU A 109 -6.94 -21.05 -5.69
C GLU A 109 -5.91 -21.85 -6.48
N TYR A 110 -6.02 -23.18 -6.49
CA TYR A 110 -5.08 -24.04 -7.19
C TYR A 110 -5.78 -24.84 -8.29
N LYS A 111 -5.14 -24.95 -9.45
CA LYS A 111 -5.59 -25.75 -10.57
C LYS A 111 -4.43 -26.55 -11.13
N VAL A 112 -4.63 -27.85 -11.32
CA VAL A 112 -3.65 -28.68 -12.03
C VAL A 112 -3.87 -28.51 -13.52
N GLU A 113 -2.82 -28.11 -14.22
CA GLU A 113 -2.79 -27.98 -15.67
C GLU A 113 -1.77 -28.95 -16.24
N LYS A 114 -2.13 -29.57 -17.37
CA LYS A 114 -1.24 -30.47 -18.09
C LYS A 114 -0.62 -29.67 -19.22
N ASP A 115 0.68 -29.39 -19.12
CA ASP A 115 1.40 -28.81 -20.24
C ASP A 115 1.87 -29.92 -21.17
N VAL A 116 1.74 -29.67 -22.46
CA VAL A 116 2.26 -30.53 -23.52
C VAL A 116 3.27 -29.68 -24.26
N SER A 117 4.42 -29.46 -23.63
CA SER A 117 5.52 -28.76 -24.28
C SER A 117 6.36 -29.78 -25.05
N PRO A 118 6.53 -29.63 -26.39
CA PRO A 118 7.52 -30.39 -27.12
C PRO A 118 8.91 -29.84 -26.76
N TYR A 119 9.45 -30.25 -25.63
CA TYR A 119 10.83 -29.95 -25.26
C TYR A 119 11.77 -30.88 -26.04
N SER A 120 11.96 -30.61 -27.34
CA SER A 120 13.28 -30.63 -27.98
C SER A 120 13.18 -30.25 -29.47
N ASP A 121 14.25 -29.65 -29.98
CA ASP A 121 14.52 -29.58 -31.43
C ASP A 121 14.97 -30.94 -32.00
N GLU A 122 14.96 -32.01 -31.20
CA GLU A 122 15.31 -33.35 -31.64
C GLU A 122 14.05 -34.11 -32.12
N PRO A 123 14.02 -34.60 -33.37
CA PRO A 123 12.85 -35.23 -33.97
C PRO A 123 12.41 -36.57 -33.33
N ALA A 124 12.99 -36.95 -32.19
CA ALA A 124 12.71 -38.20 -31.48
C ALA A 124 12.59 -38.06 -29.95
N ALA A 125 12.49 -36.84 -29.39
CA ALA A 125 12.26 -36.73 -27.95
C ALA A 125 10.86 -37.24 -27.58
N GLU A 126 10.85 -38.16 -26.62
CA GLU A 126 9.65 -38.66 -25.97
C GLU A 126 8.84 -37.47 -25.43
N ILE A 127 7.55 -37.39 -25.78
CA ILE A 127 6.64 -36.35 -25.26
C ILE A 127 6.55 -36.56 -23.75
N THR A 128 7.36 -35.83 -23.00
CA THR A 128 7.31 -35.84 -21.55
C THR A 128 6.21 -34.89 -21.11
N TYR A 129 5.16 -35.45 -20.51
CA TYR A 129 4.10 -34.64 -19.92
C TYR A 129 4.60 -34.08 -18.60
N LYS A 130 4.57 -32.75 -18.45
CA LYS A 130 4.73 -32.11 -17.14
C LYS A 130 3.37 -31.59 -16.70
N MET A 131 2.92 -32.07 -15.54
CA MET A 131 1.77 -31.48 -14.86
C MET A 131 2.26 -30.35 -13.97
N TYR A 132 1.56 -29.23 -14.00
CA TYR A 132 1.87 -28.06 -13.18
C TYR A 132 0.68 -27.75 -12.29
N LYS A 133 0.93 -27.45 -11.03
CA LYS A 133 -0.09 -26.90 -10.13
C LYS A 133 0.00 -25.38 -10.21
N MET A 134 -0.93 -24.77 -10.91
CA MET A 134 -1.03 -23.32 -11.00
C MET A 134 -1.75 -22.79 -9.76
N GLY A 135 -1.09 -21.91 -9.01
CA GLY A 135 -1.67 -21.15 -7.90
C GLY A 135 -2.13 -19.77 -8.37
N THR A 136 -3.31 -19.34 -7.95
CA THR A 136 -3.80 -17.97 -8.10
C THR A 136 -3.87 -17.32 -6.73
N TYR A 137 -2.96 -16.39 -6.49
CA TYR A 137 -2.81 -15.63 -5.26
C TYR A 137 -3.46 -14.26 -5.43
N LYS A 138 -4.03 -13.73 -4.34
CA LYS A 138 -4.71 -12.44 -4.36
C LYS A 138 -4.26 -11.60 -3.18
N SER A 139 -3.90 -10.35 -3.44
CA SER A 139 -3.59 -9.36 -2.42
C SER A 139 -4.41 -8.09 -2.68
N ALA A 140 -4.58 -7.27 -1.64
CA ALA A 140 -5.40 -6.09 -1.72
C ALA A 140 -4.76 -4.90 -1.03
N VAL A 141 -5.01 -3.72 -1.59
CA VAL A 141 -4.71 -2.43 -0.99
C VAL A 141 -5.99 -1.62 -0.89
N ILE A 142 -6.14 -0.86 0.18
CA ILE A 142 -7.26 0.05 0.38
C ILE A 142 -6.67 1.46 0.46
N SER A 143 -7.28 2.40 -0.28
CA SER A 143 -7.02 3.83 -0.11
C SER A 143 -7.21 4.26 1.35
N LYS A 144 -6.47 5.29 1.77
CA LYS A 144 -6.47 5.73 3.17
C LYS A 144 -7.85 6.17 3.70
N ASN A 145 -8.73 6.67 2.81
CA ASN A 145 -10.10 7.03 3.17
C ASN A 145 -11.09 5.85 3.10
N GLY A 146 -10.65 4.64 2.75
CA GLY A 146 -11.50 3.46 2.64
C GLY A 146 -12.41 3.39 1.42
N LYS A 147 -12.38 4.37 0.51
CA LYS A 147 -13.37 4.48 -0.60
C LYS A 147 -12.99 3.72 -1.87
N TYR A 148 -11.75 3.27 -1.95
CA TYR A 148 -11.21 2.59 -3.12
C TYR A 148 -10.38 1.39 -2.71
N VAL A 149 -10.51 0.32 -3.49
CA VAL A 149 -9.81 -0.95 -3.27
C VAL A 149 -9.11 -1.34 -4.57
N GLY A 150 -7.83 -1.68 -4.47
CA GLY A 150 -7.07 -2.31 -5.53
C GLY A 150 -6.79 -3.76 -5.18
N ILE A 151 -7.08 -4.69 -6.09
CA ILE A 151 -6.78 -6.11 -5.91
C ILE A 151 -5.76 -6.55 -6.95
N VAL A 152 -4.64 -7.09 -6.50
CA VAL A 152 -3.69 -7.79 -7.34
C VAL A 152 -4.03 -9.26 -7.34
N ILE A 153 -4.07 -9.84 -8.53
CA ILE A 153 -4.29 -11.26 -8.76
C ILE A 153 -3.08 -11.76 -9.52
N THR A 154 -2.34 -12.66 -8.89
CA THR A 154 -1.11 -13.24 -9.42
C THR A 154 -1.33 -14.72 -9.64
N THR A 155 -1.23 -15.18 -10.89
CA THR A 155 -1.27 -16.60 -11.23
C THR A 155 0.15 -17.07 -11.51
N ALA A 156 0.60 -18.10 -10.81
CA ALA A 156 1.95 -18.61 -10.95
C ALA A 156 2.03 -20.14 -10.77
N ALA A 157 3.01 -20.78 -11.41
CA ALA A 157 3.23 -22.22 -11.25
C ALA A 157 3.77 -22.51 -9.85
N ALA A 158 2.95 -23.03 -8.94
CA ALA A 158 3.34 -23.30 -7.56
C ALA A 158 4.27 -24.52 -7.45
N SER A 159 4.01 -25.55 -8.26
CA SER A 159 4.79 -26.78 -8.27
C SER A 159 4.64 -27.55 -9.58
N SER A 160 5.55 -28.48 -9.83
CA SER A 160 5.42 -29.52 -10.84
C SER A 160 5.01 -30.84 -10.20
N ILE A 161 4.32 -31.68 -10.97
CA ILE A 161 3.85 -33.00 -10.52
C ILE A 161 4.37 -34.03 -11.52
N ASP A 162 5.12 -35.02 -11.03
CA ASP A 162 5.63 -36.11 -11.87
C ASP A 162 4.54 -37.15 -12.20
N GLU A 163 4.90 -38.15 -13.02
CA GLU A 163 3.98 -39.21 -13.44
C GLU A 163 3.51 -40.11 -12.28
N GLN A 164 4.26 -40.15 -11.17
CA GLN A 164 3.91 -40.87 -9.96
C GLN A 164 3.05 -40.03 -9.00
N GLY A 165 2.81 -38.75 -9.33
CA GLY A 165 2.03 -37.82 -8.53
C GLY A 165 2.84 -37.11 -7.44
N ASN A 166 4.17 -37.20 -7.44
CA ASN A 166 5.00 -36.46 -6.49
C ASN A 166 5.06 -34.99 -6.90
N GLU A 167 4.84 -34.10 -5.92
CA GLU A 167 4.83 -32.66 -6.10
C GLU A 167 6.21 -32.06 -5.76
N TYR A 168 6.77 -31.23 -6.66
CA TYR A 168 8.02 -30.51 -6.50
C TYR A 168 7.74 -29.01 -6.60
N GLU A 169 7.85 -28.31 -5.47
CA GLU A 169 7.61 -26.86 -5.37
C GLU A 169 8.67 -26.06 -6.12
N TYR A 170 8.23 -24.95 -6.74
CA TYR A 170 9.14 -23.98 -7.35
C TYR A 170 9.61 -22.94 -6.33
N SER A 171 10.87 -22.51 -6.44
CA SER A 171 11.41 -21.40 -5.64
C SER A 171 10.90 -20.04 -6.11
N ASP A 172 10.79 -19.82 -7.43
CA ASP A 172 10.35 -18.55 -8.01
C ASP A 172 9.40 -18.78 -9.20
N PRO A 173 8.08 -18.73 -8.97
CA PRO A 173 7.12 -19.17 -9.96
C PRO A 173 6.88 -18.11 -11.05
N VAL A 174 6.81 -18.55 -12.32
CA VAL A 174 6.44 -17.70 -13.47
C VAL A 174 5.09 -17.04 -13.20
N ASN A 175 5.03 -15.71 -13.15
CA ASN A 175 3.84 -15.02 -12.66
C ASN A 175 3.15 -14.14 -13.72
N THR A 176 1.85 -14.37 -13.90
CA THR A 176 0.98 -13.40 -14.56
C THR A 176 0.28 -12.58 -13.51
N SER A 177 0.49 -11.27 -13.53
CA SER A 177 -0.21 -10.36 -12.62
C SER A 177 -1.30 -9.58 -13.34
N LYS A 178 -2.44 -9.41 -12.69
CA LYS A 178 -3.44 -8.39 -13.05
C LYS A 178 -3.83 -7.57 -11.83
N PHE A 179 -4.15 -6.31 -12.07
CA PHE A 179 -4.70 -5.40 -11.08
C PHE A 179 -6.15 -5.09 -11.42
N VAL A 180 -7.03 -5.10 -10.42
CA VAL A 180 -8.43 -4.74 -10.57
C VAL A 180 -8.77 -3.64 -9.56
N TYR A 181 -9.35 -2.54 -10.04
CA TYR A 181 -9.70 -1.38 -9.23
C TYR A 181 -11.20 -1.32 -8.97
N TYR A 182 -11.59 -1.10 -7.72
CA TYR A 182 -12.97 -1.07 -7.27
C TYR A 182 -13.31 0.25 -6.56
N ASP A 183 -14.57 0.67 -6.70
CA ASP A 183 -15.16 1.71 -5.85
C ASP A 183 -15.63 1.15 -4.49
N VAL A 184 -16.11 2.04 -3.63
CA VAL A 184 -16.59 1.72 -2.28
C VAL A 184 -17.83 0.80 -2.26
N ASN A 185 -18.57 0.74 -3.37
CA ASN A 185 -19.75 -0.13 -3.51
C ASN A 185 -19.36 -1.51 -4.04
N GLY A 186 -18.08 -1.75 -4.33
CA GLY A 186 -17.58 -2.98 -4.91
C GLY A 186 -17.81 -3.08 -6.41
N ASN A 187 -18.13 -1.98 -7.09
CA ASN A 187 -18.18 -1.95 -8.55
C ASN A 187 -16.76 -1.96 -9.09
N GLU A 188 -16.51 -2.80 -10.08
CA GLU A 188 -15.25 -2.79 -10.82
C GLU A 188 -15.20 -1.54 -11.70
N LEU A 189 -14.16 -0.74 -11.54
CA LEU A 189 -13.95 0.47 -12.33
C LEU A 189 -13.12 0.16 -13.58
N TRP A 190 -12.06 -0.65 -13.45
CA TRP A 190 -11.23 -1.14 -14.54
C TRP A 190 -10.29 -2.25 -14.07
N GLU A 191 -9.72 -3.00 -15.01
CA GLU A 191 -8.61 -3.93 -14.78
C GLU A 191 -7.42 -3.62 -15.71
N LYS A 192 -6.21 -3.96 -15.26
CA LYS A 192 -4.97 -3.91 -16.06
C LYS A 192 -4.22 -5.23 -15.93
N ARG A 193 -3.89 -5.84 -17.06
CA ARG A 193 -3.12 -7.09 -17.13
C ARG A 193 -1.69 -6.79 -17.51
N PHE A 194 -0.76 -7.53 -16.92
CA PHE A 194 0.66 -7.46 -17.23
C PHE A 194 1.10 -8.74 -17.95
N PRO A 195 2.22 -8.69 -18.70
CA PRO A 195 2.82 -9.87 -19.31
C PRO A 195 3.10 -10.99 -18.29
N THR A 196 3.22 -12.22 -18.78
CA THR A 196 3.41 -13.45 -17.99
C THR A 196 4.74 -13.52 -17.22
N THR A 197 5.62 -12.56 -17.44
CA THR A 197 6.93 -12.45 -16.79
C THR A 197 6.98 -11.30 -15.79
N ARG A 198 5.86 -10.60 -15.56
CA ARG A 198 5.83 -9.36 -14.80
C ARG A 198 4.90 -9.44 -13.59
N GLY A 199 5.52 -9.37 -12.42
CA GLY A 199 4.89 -9.31 -11.11
C GLY A 199 4.49 -7.89 -10.71
N ILE A 200 3.42 -7.73 -9.92
CA ILE A 200 3.14 -6.47 -9.20
C ILE A 200 3.63 -6.61 -7.76
N HIS A 201 4.59 -5.77 -7.37
CA HIS A 201 5.27 -5.82 -6.07
C HIS A 201 4.90 -4.65 -5.15
N GLY A 202 4.35 -3.56 -5.70
CA GLY A 202 3.94 -2.40 -4.92
C GLY A 202 2.69 -1.75 -5.48
N ILE A 203 1.81 -1.31 -4.59
CA ILE A 203 0.57 -0.64 -4.96
C ILE A 203 0.35 0.52 -4.01
N TRP A 204 0.06 1.69 -4.57
CA TRP A 204 -0.37 2.87 -3.82
C TRP A 204 -1.59 3.49 -4.48
N ILE A 205 -2.57 3.87 -3.66
CA ILE A 205 -3.76 4.59 -4.12
C ILE A 205 -3.81 5.89 -3.33
N SER A 206 -3.92 7.03 -4.02
CA SER A 206 -4.08 8.32 -3.36
C SER A 206 -5.35 8.33 -2.51
N GLU A 207 -5.42 9.18 -1.50
CA GLU A 207 -6.56 9.22 -0.58
C GLU A 207 -7.86 9.51 -1.35
N ASN A 208 -7.84 10.41 -2.33
CA ASN A 208 -9.00 10.69 -3.18
C ASN A 208 -9.24 9.64 -4.30
N GLY A 209 -8.41 8.60 -4.42
CA GLY A 209 -8.51 7.57 -5.46
C GLY A 209 -8.30 8.05 -6.91
N GLU A 210 -7.83 9.28 -7.11
CA GLU A 210 -7.58 9.84 -8.44
C GLU A 210 -6.31 9.28 -9.09
N ILE A 211 -5.34 8.85 -8.28
CA ILE A 211 -4.03 8.36 -8.72
C ILE A 211 -3.74 6.98 -8.11
N ILE A 212 -3.32 6.07 -8.98
CA ILE A 212 -2.89 4.72 -8.63
C ILE A 212 -1.45 4.56 -9.11
N VAL A 213 -0.59 4.01 -8.26
CA VAL A 213 0.79 3.68 -8.62
C VAL A 213 0.97 2.17 -8.50
N LEU A 214 1.43 1.53 -9.56
CA LEU A 214 1.80 0.12 -9.60
C LEU A 214 3.30 0.01 -9.81
N TYR A 215 4.00 -0.62 -8.88
CA TYR A 215 5.39 -1.01 -9.04
C TYR A 215 5.46 -2.48 -9.45
N THR A 216 6.12 -2.73 -10.57
CA THR A 216 6.22 -4.07 -11.17
C THR A 216 7.67 -4.46 -11.37
N ASP A 217 7.94 -5.77 -11.38
CA ASP A 217 9.27 -6.34 -11.62
C ASP A 217 9.17 -7.53 -12.58
N VAL A 218 10.25 -7.84 -13.30
CA VAL A 218 10.36 -9.04 -14.12
C VAL A 218 10.84 -10.20 -13.25
N THR A 219 10.14 -11.33 -13.27
CA THR A 219 10.61 -12.56 -12.62
C THR A 219 11.74 -13.20 -13.44
N LEU A 220 12.92 -13.28 -12.83
CA LEU A 220 14.21 -13.52 -13.51
C LEU A 220 14.47 -14.97 -13.98
N GLU A 221 13.69 -15.98 -13.54
CA GLU A 221 14.09 -17.38 -13.78
C GLU A 221 13.87 -17.90 -15.21
N LEU A 222 13.03 -17.26 -16.03
CA LEU A 222 12.76 -17.73 -17.40
C LEU A 222 13.72 -17.19 -18.46
N ASP A 223 14.40 -16.08 -18.18
CA ASP A 223 15.34 -15.49 -19.13
C ASP A 223 16.54 -14.92 -18.35
N PRO A 224 17.67 -15.66 -18.27
CA PRO A 224 18.85 -15.21 -17.56
C PRO A 224 19.43 -13.92 -18.15
N ASP A 225 19.09 -13.61 -19.40
CA ASP A 225 19.25 -12.29 -20.01
C ASP A 225 17.88 -11.63 -20.10
N PRO A 226 17.49 -10.71 -19.20
CA PRO A 226 16.28 -9.93 -19.40
C PRO A 226 16.36 -9.32 -20.80
N CYS A 227 15.39 -9.62 -21.68
CA CYS A 227 15.38 -9.20 -23.08
C CYS A 227 16.07 -7.85 -23.22
N GLU A 228 17.25 -7.81 -23.86
CA GLU A 228 18.11 -6.62 -23.88
C GLU A 228 17.28 -5.37 -24.18
N GLY A 229 17.28 -4.42 -23.25
CA GLY A 229 16.55 -3.15 -23.38
C GLY A 229 15.16 -3.08 -22.73
N GLU A 230 14.64 -4.12 -22.08
CA GLU A 230 13.43 -4.00 -21.26
C GLU A 230 13.76 -3.61 -19.80
N PRO A 231 13.00 -2.66 -19.20
CA PRO A 231 13.15 -2.37 -17.79
C PRO A 231 12.70 -3.56 -16.95
N ARG A 232 13.60 -4.06 -16.09
CA ARG A 232 13.22 -5.02 -15.03
C ARG A 232 12.09 -4.43 -14.19
N LYS A 233 12.29 -3.21 -13.70
CA LYS A 233 11.44 -2.57 -12.71
C LYS A 233 10.76 -1.35 -13.26
N ILE A 234 9.43 -1.30 -13.15
CA ILE A 234 8.62 -0.23 -13.74
C ILE A 234 7.59 0.29 -12.73
N TYR A 235 7.53 1.61 -12.58
CA TYR A 235 6.40 2.32 -12.03
C TYR A 235 5.41 2.69 -13.13
N TYR A 236 4.16 2.28 -12.96
CA TYR A 236 3.02 2.78 -13.70
C TYR A 236 2.26 3.74 -12.79
N VAL A 237 2.16 5.01 -13.20
CA VAL A 237 1.28 6.00 -12.56
C VAL A 237 0.04 6.13 -13.43
N LEU A 238 -1.10 5.75 -12.90
CA LEU A 238 -2.38 5.73 -13.59
C LEU A 238 -3.35 6.71 -12.94
N ASN A 239 -4.26 7.27 -13.74
CA ASN A 239 -5.41 7.97 -13.20
C ASN A 239 -6.53 6.99 -12.80
N LYS A 240 -7.60 7.50 -12.19
CA LYS A 240 -8.76 6.68 -11.77
C LYS A 240 -9.48 5.91 -12.89
N GLN A 241 -9.26 6.26 -14.16
CA GLN A 241 -9.80 5.53 -15.32
C GLN A 241 -8.83 4.45 -15.85
N GLY A 242 -7.69 4.22 -15.19
CA GLY A 242 -6.67 3.27 -15.63
C GLY A 242 -5.79 3.80 -16.77
N LYS A 243 -5.87 5.10 -17.10
CA LYS A 243 -5.02 5.72 -18.12
C LYS A 243 -3.65 6.03 -17.53
N GLU A 244 -2.60 5.59 -18.21
CA GLU A 244 -1.22 5.89 -17.86
C GLU A 244 -0.91 7.39 -17.99
N LEU A 245 -0.35 7.94 -16.92
CA LEU A 245 0.19 9.30 -16.83
C LEU A 245 1.71 9.28 -16.93
N LEU A 246 2.34 8.27 -16.32
CA LEU A 246 3.78 8.01 -16.36
C LEU A 246 4.02 6.50 -16.37
N VAL A 247 4.96 6.07 -17.20
CA VAL A 247 5.64 4.77 -17.10
C VAL A 247 7.11 5.10 -16.89
N PHE A 248 7.72 4.61 -15.82
CA PHE A 248 9.11 4.95 -15.49
C PHE A 248 9.89 3.74 -14.95
N PRO A 249 11.12 3.49 -15.43
CA PRO A 249 11.82 4.21 -16.50
C PRO A 249 11.22 3.87 -17.88
N ALA A 250 11.23 4.83 -18.81
CA ALA A 250 10.72 4.64 -20.18
C ALA A 250 11.78 4.80 -21.27
N SER A 251 12.99 5.28 -20.94
CA SER A 251 14.09 5.44 -21.89
C SER A 251 15.21 4.43 -21.61
N PRO A 252 15.93 3.95 -22.64
CA PRO A 252 17.07 3.04 -22.47
C PRO A 252 18.13 3.55 -21.48
N GLU A 253 18.43 4.85 -21.52
CA GLU A 253 19.37 5.49 -20.59
C GLU A 253 18.99 5.27 -19.11
N TYR A 254 17.69 5.36 -18.81
CA TYR A 254 17.19 5.14 -17.46
C TYR A 254 17.02 3.66 -17.13
N ILE A 255 16.72 2.82 -18.11
CA ILE A 255 16.59 1.37 -17.93
C ILE A 255 17.90 0.78 -17.41
N ASP A 256 19.02 1.08 -18.07
CA ASP A 256 20.33 0.56 -17.66
C ASP A 256 20.76 1.09 -16.29
N LYS A 257 20.46 2.37 -16.01
CA LYS A 257 20.84 3.03 -14.77
C LYS A 257 20.04 2.53 -13.56
N TYR A 258 18.77 2.16 -13.73
CA TYR A 258 17.83 1.89 -12.63
C TYR A 258 17.37 0.42 -12.52
N LYS A 259 18.06 -0.51 -13.19
CA LYS A 259 17.63 -1.93 -13.31
C LYS A 259 17.54 -2.73 -12.00
N ASP A 260 18.28 -2.38 -10.94
CA ASP A 260 18.45 -3.27 -9.76
C ASP A 260 17.90 -2.72 -8.42
N GLY A 261 17.02 -1.72 -8.40
CA GLY A 261 16.56 -1.11 -7.14
C GLY A 261 15.33 -1.73 -6.47
N TRP A 262 15.18 -1.62 -5.15
CA TRP A 262 13.86 -1.77 -4.50
C TRP A 262 13.18 -0.42 -4.35
N SER A 263 11.85 -0.45 -4.24
CA SER A 263 10.95 0.67 -4.51
C SER A 263 10.30 1.16 -3.22
N ASP A 264 10.61 2.41 -2.84
CA ASP A 264 9.83 3.18 -1.88
C ASP A 264 9.03 4.24 -2.67
N CYS A 265 7.75 4.42 -2.34
CA CYS A 265 6.88 5.37 -3.02
C CYS A 265 6.00 6.08 -1.99
N LEU A 266 5.86 7.41 -2.15
CA LEU A 266 4.99 8.23 -1.32
C LEU A 266 4.10 9.12 -2.20
N LEU A 267 2.80 9.07 -1.94
CA LEU A 267 1.80 9.91 -2.58
C LEU A 267 1.36 11.03 -1.64
N SER A 268 1.21 12.24 -2.20
CA SER A 268 0.41 13.27 -1.54
C SER A 268 -1.04 12.81 -1.40
N PRO A 269 -1.80 13.28 -0.38
CA PRO A 269 -3.19 12.87 -0.15
C PRO A 269 -4.07 12.92 -1.41
N ASN A 270 -4.01 13.98 -2.20
CA ASN A 270 -4.80 14.10 -3.43
C ASN A 270 -4.14 13.47 -4.68
N GLY A 271 -2.96 12.88 -4.53
CA GLY A 271 -2.18 12.26 -5.60
C GLY A 271 -1.49 13.24 -6.55
N ARG A 272 -1.55 14.55 -6.32
CA ARG A 272 -0.93 15.55 -7.20
C ARG A 272 0.57 15.36 -7.33
N TYR A 273 1.24 15.14 -6.20
CA TYR A 273 2.66 14.85 -6.16
C TYR A 273 2.89 13.41 -5.73
N LEU A 274 3.90 12.81 -6.36
CA LEU A 274 4.40 11.48 -6.12
C LEU A 274 5.92 11.58 -5.97
N SER A 275 6.49 10.85 -5.01
CA SER A 275 7.93 10.60 -4.95
C SER A 275 8.21 9.11 -4.99
N PHE A 276 9.27 8.71 -5.68
CA PHE A 276 9.70 7.31 -5.70
C PHE A 276 11.21 7.19 -5.87
N ARG A 277 11.74 6.03 -5.44
CA ARG A 277 13.17 5.72 -5.50
C ARG A 277 13.42 4.35 -6.09
N PHE A 278 14.50 4.24 -6.87
CA PHE A 278 15.18 2.97 -7.12
C PHE A 278 16.41 2.88 -6.21
N ARG A 279 16.35 2.10 -5.12
CA ARG A 279 17.52 1.91 -4.24
C ARG A 279 18.74 1.45 -5.04
N GLY A 280 19.92 1.90 -4.64
CA GLY A 280 21.17 1.68 -5.39
C GLY A 280 21.56 2.82 -6.33
N THR A 281 20.64 3.75 -6.61
CA THR A 281 20.93 4.89 -7.50
C THR A 281 21.18 6.20 -6.79
N GLY A 282 20.92 6.25 -5.48
CA GLY A 282 21.16 7.42 -4.65
C GLY A 282 20.34 8.65 -5.06
N THR A 283 19.20 8.45 -5.73
CA THR A 283 18.38 9.55 -6.29
C THR A 283 16.89 9.28 -6.09
N ASP A 284 16.18 10.24 -5.50
CA ASP A 284 14.72 10.29 -5.50
C ASP A 284 14.19 11.09 -6.69
N PHE A 285 13.07 10.61 -7.21
CA PHE A 285 12.29 11.26 -8.24
C PHE A 285 11.05 11.88 -7.65
N PHE A 286 10.66 13.03 -8.19
CA PHE A 286 9.41 13.69 -7.86
C PHE A 286 8.59 13.92 -9.13
N TYR A 287 7.31 13.63 -9.09
CA TYR A 287 6.41 13.71 -10.23
C TYR A 287 5.16 14.51 -9.89
N ASP A 288 4.83 15.50 -10.72
CA ASP A 288 3.54 16.21 -10.70
C ASP A 288 2.58 15.54 -11.68
N THR A 289 1.54 14.87 -11.16
CA THR A 289 0.55 14.14 -11.95
C THR A 289 -0.37 15.04 -12.76
N LYS A 290 -0.56 16.29 -12.32
CA LYS A 290 -1.40 17.28 -13.01
C LYS A 290 -0.66 17.84 -14.23
N HIS A 291 0.59 18.26 -14.05
CA HIS A 291 1.39 18.86 -15.13
C HIS A 291 2.24 17.84 -15.90
N ARG A 292 2.28 16.59 -15.43
CA ARG A 292 3.05 15.46 -16.00
C ARG A 292 4.53 15.75 -16.14
N ARG A 293 5.11 16.33 -15.09
CA ARG A 293 6.52 16.69 -15.06
C ARG A 293 7.23 15.83 -14.02
N LEU A 294 8.38 15.30 -14.43
CA LEU A 294 9.28 14.53 -13.60
C LEU A 294 10.51 15.37 -13.29
N TRP A 295 10.93 15.35 -12.04
CA TRP A 295 12.20 15.92 -11.60
C TRP A 295 13.06 14.82 -10.99
N ASP A 296 14.22 14.60 -11.60
CA ASP A 296 15.34 13.85 -11.02
C ASP A 296 16.07 14.82 -10.07
N SER A 297 16.02 14.52 -8.77
CA SER A 297 16.61 15.42 -7.78
C SER A 297 18.13 15.34 -7.69
N GLY A 298 18.75 14.33 -8.30
CA GLY A 298 20.17 14.00 -8.17
C GLY A 298 20.61 13.65 -6.75
N LYS A 299 19.68 13.42 -5.82
CA LYS A 299 19.93 13.25 -4.38
C LYS A 299 19.03 12.21 -3.75
N ALA A 300 19.52 11.56 -2.70
CA ALA A 300 18.74 10.64 -1.87
C ALA A 300 18.24 11.34 -0.59
N TYR A 301 16.94 11.22 -0.36
CA TYR A 301 16.17 11.79 0.73
C TYR A 301 15.36 10.73 1.49
N ILE A 302 15.45 10.73 2.82
CA ILE A 302 14.41 10.11 3.65
C ILE A 302 13.20 11.05 3.62
N ILE A 303 12.11 10.62 2.99
CA ILE A 303 10.90 11.42 2.81
C ILE A 303 9.90 11.08 3.91
N TYR A 304 9.54 12.06 4.74
CA TYR A 304 8.61 11.88 5.86
C TYR A 304 7.18 12.23 5.53
N GLU A 305 7.00 13.27 4.71
CA GLU A 305 5.71 13.86 4.42
C GLU A 305 5.76 14.53 3.06
N GLN A 306 4.69 14.36 2.29
CA GLN A 306 4.48 15.04 1.02
C GLN A 306 3.06 15.59 0.98
N ALA A 307 2.94 16.92 0.94
CA ALA A 307 1.66 17.61 1.01
C ALA A 307 1.13 18.01 -0.38
N ASP A 308 -0.18 18.19 -0.48
CA ASP A 308 -0.91 18.59 -1.69
C ASP A 308 -0.53 19.97 -2.24
N ASN A 309 0.14 20.79 -1.42
CA ASN A 309 0.66 22.10 -1.81
C ASN A 309 2.10 22.03 -2.38
N GLY A 310 2.68 20.85 -2.52
CA GLY A 310 4.01 20.64 -3.11
C GLY A 310 5.16 20.82 -2.11
N ILE A 311 4.87 20.94 -0.81
CA ILE A 311 5.91 20.93 0.22
C ILE A 311 6.21 19.48 0.63
N VAL A 312 7.49 19.12 0.60
CA VAL A 312 7.99 17.81 1.02
C VAL A 312 8.94 18.01 2.20
N LYS A 313 8.76 17.24 3.28
CA LYS A 313 9.69 17.22 4.42
C LYS A 313 10.66 16.06 4.26
N VAL A 314 11.95 16.38 4.24
CA VAL A 314 13.02 15.43 3.90
C VAL A 314 14.25 15.55 4.80
N ILE A 315 15.02 14.47 4.90
CA ILE A 315 16.43 14.50 5.33
C ILE A 315 17.28 13.96 4.18
N GLU A 316 18.31 14.67 3.76
CA GLU A 316 19.25 14.17 2.75
C GLU A 316 20.14 13.08 3.38
N GLU A 317 20.09 11.86 2.82
CA GLU A 317 20.68 10.65 3.42
C GLU A 317 22.20 10.74 3.64
N SER A 318 22.90 11.57 2.86
CA SER A 318 24.34 11.75 2.96
C SER A 318 24.79 12.68 4.08
N THR A 319 23.87 13.41 4.71
CA THR A 319 24.24 14.56 5.56
C THR A 319 23.89 14.41 7.04
N ASP A 320 23.16 13.37 7.46
CA ASP A 320 22.56 13.25 8.80
C ASP A 320 21.94 14.58 9.29
N GLY A 321 21.46 15.39 8.34
CA GLY A 321 21.12 16.79 8.54
C GLY A 321 19.76 16.97 9.21
N PRO A 322 19.42 18.22 9.61
CA PRO A 322 18.07 18.51 10.10
C PRO A 322 17.04 18.26 9.00
N VAL A 323 15.79 17.99 9.42
CA VAL A 323 14.65 17.95 8.50
C VAL A 323 14.57 19.29 7.75
N SER A 324 14.63 19.20 6.43
CA SER A 324 14.51 20.33 5.50
C SER A 324 13.20 20.25 4.73
N GLN A 325 12.88 21.31 4.00
CA GLN A 325 11.71 21.37 3.13
C GLN A 325 12.11 21.59 1.69
N ILE A 326 11.51 20.82 0.78
CA ILE A 326 11.59 21.03 -0.66
C ILE A 326 10.24 21.56 -1.13
N ASN A 327 10.25 22.64 -1.89
CA ASN A 327 9.06 23.14 -2.60
C ASN A 327 9.08 22.66 -4.04
N LEU A 328 8.36 21.58 -4.34
CA LEU A 328 8.34 20.93 -5.64
C LEU A 328 7.91 21.86 -6.78
N LYS A 329 7.12 22.89 -6.49
CA LYS A 329 6.68 23.87 -7.49
C LYS A 329 7.83 24.60 -8.16
N GLN A 330 8.95 24.80 -7.44
CA GLN A 330 10.14 25.46 -7.96
C GLN A 330 10.88 24.60 -8.99
N TYR A 331 10.78 23.28 -8.87
CA TYR A 331 11.51 22.33 -9.72
C TYR A 331 10.63 21.75 -10.83
N LEU A 332 9.34 21.60 -10.57
CA LEU A 332 8.34 21.10 -11.51
C LEU A 332 7.65 22.22 -12.30
N GLY A 333 7.94 23.49 -11.99
CA GLY A 333 7.58 24.67 -12.79
C GLY A 333 6.10 25.05 -12.79
N GLU A 334 5.57 25.44 -11.63
CA GLU A 334 4.19 25.99 -11.52
C GLU A 334 4.04 27.45 -11.88
#